data_AF-A0A4R2IQH7-F1
#
_entry.id   AF-A0A4R2IQH7-F1
#
_cell.length_a   1.000
_cell.length_b   1.000
_cell.length_c   1.000
_cell.angle_alpha   90.00
_cell.angle_beta   90.00
_cell.angle_gamma   90.00
#
_symmetry.space_group_name_H-M   'P 1'
#
loop_
_entity.id
_entity.type
_entity.pdbx_description
1 polymer ?
#
loop_
_entity_poly.entity_id
_entity_poly.type
_entity_poly.pdbx_seq_one_letter_code
_entity_poly.pdbx_strand_id
1 'polypeptide(L)'
;MRTSRKALALVAVLALAGCGNAKEPAATGDQNSDKSPLAEYMGEGFSSSAGGGMRVAIRGGEQPTEAELAKQRKVEDATAACMKAAGFEYVAVPPDAQPKSKFNDAFNLPADKFAQQYGYGISTIDWSKAMSGADDTNPNTKIRNALSPKAQKAYDVALNGPNANGPGAVVIAPKEGSGPTNNSSQNLGCRGKAAEEVYGKNPKAEMDKYESLFKDIEALMKRIESDQRVVDATSAWSDCLADAGHSGFKKIDEPRQKVSEKLGQLTGNQPNSNGKVVKGPPSFDKVDAAKLADLRKFEIALATDDQKCRAKVYDDAYKKVQYELEKEFVTQHKAELEAYRDGMASR
;
A
#
# COMPACT_ATOMS: atom_id res chain seq x y z
N MET A 1 -31.27 76.69 -25.43
CA MET A 1 -32.62 76.11 -25.34
C MET A 1 -32.62 74.81 -26.14
N ARG A 2 -32.77 73.64 -25.49
CA ARG A 2 -34.03 72.88 -25.40
C ARG A 2 -34.59 72.57 -26.81
N THR A 3 -34.87 71.33 -27.26
CA THR A 3 -35.08 70.04 -26.59
C THR A 3 -35.33 68.96 -27.66
N SER A 4 -35.05 67.72 -27.27
CA SER A 4 -35.81 66.49 -27.59
C SER A 4 -35.80 65.87 -28.99
N ARG A 5 -35.07 64.75 -29.00
CA ARG A 5 -35.26 63.47 -29.69
C ARG A 5 -36.72 63.10 -29.98
N LYS A 6 -36.93 62.44 -31.13
CA LYS A 6 -37.95 61.39 -31.30
C LYS A 6 -37.27 60.12 -31.82
N ALA A 7 -37.56 59.02 -31.13
CA ALA A 7 -37.17 57.65 -31.44
C ALA A 7 -38.37 56.90 -32.03
N LEU A 8 -38.09 55.90 -32.87
CA LEU A 8 -38.79 54.61 -33.08
C LEU A 8 -38.13 53.97 -34.32
N ALA A 9 -37.87 52.67 -34.46
CA ALA A 9 -37.75 51.53 -33.58
C ALA A 9 -37.13 50.43 -34.45
N LEU A 10 -36.05 49.79 -33.99
CA LEU A 10 -35.57 48.54 -34.56
C LEU A 10 -35.51 47.54 -33.41
N VAL A 11 -36.36 46.54 -33.52
CA VAL A 11 -36.46 45.41 -32.59
C VAL A 11 -35.16 44.61 -32.71
N ALA A 12 -34.24 44.85 -31.79
CA ALA A 12 -33.11 43.99 -31.52
C ALA A 12 -33.44 43.16 -30.27
N VAL A 13 -33.43 41.84 -30.44
CA VAL A 13 -33.65 40.85 -29.39
C VAL A 13 -32.61 41.05 -28.28
N LEU A 14 -33.06 41.47 -27.10
CA LEU A 14 -32.25 41.53 -25.90
C LEU A 14 -32.41 40.26 -25.07
N ALA A 15 -31.30 39.90 -24.43
CA ALA A 15 -31.06 38.75 -23.60
C ALA A 15 -32.10 38.51 -22.48
N LEU A 16 -32.37 37.24 -22.20
CA LEU A 16 -32.49 36.75 -20.84
C LEU A 16 -31.37 35.76 -20.55
N ALA A 17 -30.76 35.98 -19.37
CA ALA A 17 -29.62 35.29 -18.81
C ALA A 17 -29.91 33.82 -18.46
N GLY A 18 -28.90 32.97 -18.63
CA GLY A 18 -28.81 31.62 -18.08
C GLY A 18 -27.33 31.28 -17.85
N CYS A 19 -26.99 30.97 -16.60
CA CYS A 19 -25.68 30.88 -15.99
C CYS A 19 -24.58 30.09 -16.73
N GLY A 20 -23.38 30.69 -16.75
CA GLY A 20 -22.14 30.12 -16.21
C GLY A 20 -21.75 28.69 -16.58
N ASN A 21 -20.69 28.57 -17.38
CA ASN A 21 -19.51 27.82 -16.95
C ASN A 21 -18.32 28.29 -17.78
N ALA A 22 -17.55 29.21 -17.18
CA ALA A 22 -16.18 29.45 -17.60
C ALA A 22 -15.47 28.11 -17.49
N LYS A 23 -14.98 27.63 -18.64
CA LYS A 23 -14.10 26.48 -18.71
C LYS A 23 -12.80 26.88 -18.03
N GLU A 24 -12.74 26.66 -16.72
CA GLU A 24 -11.48 26.61 -15.99
C GLU A 24 -10.56 25.64 -16.75
N PRO A 25 -9.27 25.97 -16.91
CA PRO A 25 -8.33 25.00 -17.43
C PRO A 25 -8.36 23.82 -16.46
N ALA A 26 -8.86 22.68 -16.95
CA ALA A 26 -8.71 21.42 -16.25
C ALA A 26 -7.22 21.29 -15.93
N ALA A 27 -6.90 21.28 -14.63
CA ALA A 27 -5.60 20.85 -14.17
C ALA A 27 -5.47 19.38 -14.57
N THR A 28 -4.98 19.16 -15.78
CA THR A 28 -4.34 17.90 -16.17
C THR A 28 -3.08 17.83 -15.32
N GLY A 29 -3.26 17.34 -14.08
CA GLY A 29 -2.15 16.89 -13.26
C GLY A 29 -1.36 15.90 -14.10
N ASP A 30 -0.13 16.27 -14.40
CA ASP A 30 0.78 15.49 -15.22
C ASP A 30 1.11 14.20 -14.46
N GLN A 31 0.41 13.11 -14.79
CA GLN A 31 0.54 11.80 -14.14
C GLN A 31 1.90 11.12 -14.45
N ASN A 32 2.83 11.81 -15.11
CA ASN A 32 4.16 11.32 -15.46
C ASN A 32 5.33 12.21 -14.98
N SER A 33 5.10 13.32 -14.27
CA SER A 33 6.16 14.29 -13.94
C SER A 33 6.82 14.15 -12.56
N ASP A 34 6.43 13.17 -11.74
CA ASP A 34 6.86 13.06 -10.32
C ASP A 34 7.63 11.77 -9.96
N LYS A 35 8.10 11.01 -10.96
CA LYS A 35 8.94 9.83 -10.69
C LYS A 35 10.34 10.29 -10.26
N SER A 36 10.81 9.77 -9.13
CA SER A 36 12.17 10.04 -8.65
C SER A 36 13.21 9.39 -9.58
N PRO A 37 14.45 9.88 -9.65
CA PRO A 37 15.48 9.31 -10.51
C PRO A 37 15.70 7.80 -10.31
N LEU A 38 15.62 7.31 -9.07
CA LEU A 38 15.73 5.88 -8.77
C LEU A 38 14.46 5.10 -9.15
N ALA A 39 13.28 5.71 -9.04
CA ALA A 39 12.00 5.05 -9.31
C ALA A 39 11.86 4.58 -10.78
N GLU A 40 12.57 5.20 -11.72
CA GLU A 40 12.61 4.78 -13.13
C GLU A 40 13.12 3.33 -13.30
N TYR A 41 14.06 2.90 -12.46
CA TYR A 41 14.71 1.58 -12.56
C TYR A 41 14.08 0.55 -11.63
N MET A 42 13.54 1.01 -10.49
CA MET A 42 13.00 0.12 -9.47
C MET A 42 11.58 -0.39 -9.79
N GLY A 43 10.92 0.20 -10.79
CA GLY A 43 9.57 -0.16 -11.23
C GLY A 43 8.48 0.68 -10.56
N GLU A 44 7.29 0.66 -11.17
CA GLU A 44 6.09 1.28 -10.60
C GLU A 44 5.71 0.56 -9.29
N GLY A 45 5.53 1.33 -8.20
CA GLY A 45 5.40 0.80 -6.84
C GLY A 45 6.65 0.92 -5.96
N PHE A 46 7.81 1.28 -6.52
CA PHE A 46 8.92 1.75 -5.70
C PHE A 46 8.61 3.14 -5.16
N SER A 47 8.35 3.24 -3.85
CA SER A 47 8.22 4.51 -3.17
C SER A 47 9.20 4.55 -2.01
N SER A 48 10.22 5.40 -2.15
CA SER A 48 11.02 5.92 -1.06
C SER A 48 10.11 6.78 -0.17
N SER A 49 9.31 6.17 0.70
CA SER A 49 8.57 6.95 1.68
C SER A 49 9.56 7.58 2.65
N ALA A 50 9.29 8.82 3.07
CA ALA A 50 10.11 9.59 3.99
C ALA A 50 10.17 9.00 5.43
N GLY A 51 10.37 7.71 5.62
CA GLY A 51 10.42 7.03 6.92
C GLY A 51 11.32 5.81 6.93
N GLY A 52 12.44 5.86 6.20
CA GLY A 52 13.60 4.97 6.38
C GLY A 52 13.44 3.50 6.06
N GLY A 53 12.35 3.10 5.41
CA GLY A 53 12.15 1.72 4.97
C GLY A 53 11.99 1.64 3.47
N MET A 54 12.76 0.75 2.82
CA MET A 54 12.38 0.22 1.52
C MET A 54 11.01 -0.45 1.71
N ARG A 55 9.96 0.23 1.26
CA ARG A 55 8.65 -0.37 1.08
C ARG A 55 8.49 -0.49 -0.43
N VAL A 56 8.37 -1.72 -0.92
CA VAL A 56 7.51 -1.91 -2.09
C VAL A 56 6.18 -1.36 -1.62
N ALA A 57 5.83 -0.17 -2.09
CA ALA A 57 4.48 0.28 -1.92
C ALA A 57 3.67 -0.71 -2.74
N ILE A 58 3.05 -1.68 -2.08
CA ILE A 58 1.74 -2.11 -2.54
C ILE A 58 0.86 -0.88 -2.34
N ARG A 59 1.00 0.12 -3.22
CA ARG A 59 -0.02 1.13 -3.42
C ARG A 59 -1.23 0.30 -3.82
N GLY A 60 -2.16 0.10 -2.89
CA GLY A 60 -3.47 -0.49 -3.15
C GLY A 60 -4.34 0.41 -4.03
N GLY A 61 -3.76 0.95 -5.10
CA GLY A 61 -4.34 1.93 -6.01
C GLY A 61 -3.89 1.74 -7.46
N GLU A 62 -2.75 1.11 -7.73
CA GLU A 62 -2.41 0.71 -9.11
C GLU A 62 -3.16 -0.57 -9.46
N GLN A 63 -4.00 -0.48 -10.50
CA GLN A 63 -4.67 -1.64 -11.06
C GLN A 63 -3.59 -2.54 -11.69
N PRO A 64 -3.56 -3.84 -11.38
CA PRO A 64 -2.61 -4.74 -12.02
C PRO A 64 -2.75 -4.65 -13.54
N THR A 65 -1.64 -4.69 -14.26
CA THR A 65 -1.65 -4.73 -15.73
C THR A 65 -2.40 -5.96 -16.21
N GLU A 66 -2.94 -5.94 -17.44
CA GLU A 66 -3.59 -7.13 -18.00
C GLU A 66 -2.65 -8.35 -18.09
N ALA A 67 -1.35 -8.12 -18.26
CA ALA A 67 -0.35 -9.18 -18.23
C ALA A 67 -0.26 -9.83 -16.83
N GLU A 68 -0.28 -9.02 -15.77
CA GLU A 68 -0.30 -9.51 -14.38
C GLU A 68 -1.61 -10.19 -14.03
N LEU A 69 -2.76 -9.62 -14.41
CA LEU A 69 -4.07 -10.24 -14.22
C LEU A 69 -4.16 -11.58 -14.97
N ALA A 70 -3.61 -11.67 -16.18
CA ALA A 70 -3.55 -12.92 -16.94
C ALA A 70 -2.71 -13.99 -16.24
N LYS A 71 -1.58 -13.63 -15.61
CA LYS A 71 -0.79 -14.56 -14.79
C LYS A 71 -1.55 -14.99 -13.54
N GLN A 72 -2.22 -14.07 -12.86
CA GLN A 72 -3.06 -14.41 -11.70
C GLN A 72 -4.19 -15.38 -12.07
N ARG A 73 -4.86 -15.17 -13.20
CA ARG A 73 -5.86 -16.12 -13.75
C ARG A 73 -5.26 -17.50 -13.99
N LYS A 74 -4.06 -17.59 -14.59
CA LYS A 74 -3.35 -18.86 -14.78
C LYS A 74 -3.04 -19.57 -13.47
N VAL A 75 -2.68 -18.84 -12.41
CA VAL A 75 -2.44 -19.42 -11.09
C VAL A 75 -3.72 -20.00 -10.48
N GLU A 76 -4.84 -19.29 -10.59
CA GLU A 76 -6.15 -19.76 -10.10
C GLU A 76 -6.61 -21.00 -10.87
N ASP A 77 -6.45 -21.03 -12.19
CA ASP A 77 -6.77 -22.19 -13.03
C ASP A 77 -5.90 -23.42 -12.68
N ALA A 78 -4.58 -23.22 -12.53
CA ALA A 78 -3.66 -24.28 -12.13
C ALA A 78 -3.96 -24.80 -10.70
N THR A 79 -4.36 -23.90 -9.79
CA THR A 79 -4.80 -24.27 -8.45
C THR A 79 -6.07 -25.12 -8.51
N ALA A 80 -7.06 -24.73 -9.31
CA ALA A 80 -8.30 -25.49 -9.48
C ALA A 80 -8.05 -26.88 -10.06
N ALA A 81 -7.19 -26.99 -11.08
CA ALA A 81 -6.80 -28.26 -11.68
C ALA A 81 -6.12 -29.19 -10.65
N CYS A 82 -5.19 -28.64 -9.85
CA CYS A 82 -4.51 -29.40 -8.81
C CYS A 82 -5.46 -29.87 -7.71
N MET A 83 -6.38 -29.02 -7.25
CA MET A 83 -7.37 -29.38 -6.23
C MET A 83 -8.33 -30.46 -6.72
N LYS A 84 -8.78 -30.36 -7.97
CA LYS A 84 -9.59 -31.40 -8.63
C LYS A 84 -8.84 -32.73 -8.68
N ALA A 85 -7.55 -32.73 -9.02
CA ALA A 85 -6.73 -33.93 -9.00
C ALA A 85 -6.53 -34.50 -7.58
N ALA A 86 -6.54 -33.64 -6.55
CA ALA A 86 -6.54 -34.04 -5.14
C ALA A 86 -7.92 -34.51 -4.62
N GLY A 87 -8.96 -34.48 -5.46
CA GLY A 87 -10.31 -34.93 -5.11
C GLY A 87 -11.16 -33.88 -4.40
N PHE A 88 -10.78 -32.60 -4.47
CA PHE A 88 -11.52 -31.49 -3.88
C PHE A 88 -12.10 -30.58 -4.95
N GLU A 89 -13.31 -30.09 -4.71
CA GLU A 89 -13.86 -29.00 -5.51
C GLU A 89 -13.12 -27.70 -5.18
N TYR A 90 -12.75 -26.95 -6.22
CA TYR A 90 -12.16 -25.62 -6.10
C TYR A 90 -12.59 -24.80 -7.31
N VAL A 91 -13.09 -23.60 -7.08
CA VAL A 91 -13.50 -22.66 -8.12
C VAL A 91 -12.39 -21.63 -8.26
N ALA A 92 -11.78 -21.54 -9.45
CA ALA A 92 -10.86 -20.47 -9.78
C ALA A 92 -11.58 -19.11 -9.65
N VAL A 93 -11.09 -18.23 -8.78
CA VAL A 93 -11.68 -16.90 -8.59
C VAL A 93 -10.84 -15.90 -9.37
N PRO A 94 -11.32 -15.37 -10.50
CA PRO A 94 -10.54 -14.43 -11.28
C PRO A 94 -10.31 -13.14 -10.48
N PRO A 95 -9.14 -12.50 -10.63
CA PRO A 95 -8.77 -11.33 -9.83
C PRO A 95 -9.72 -10.14 -10.01
N ASP A 96 -10.39 -10.06 -11.17
CA ASP A 96 -11.43 -9.08 -11.48
C ASP A 96 -12.79 -9.35 -10.82
N ALA A 97 -13.02 -10.56 -10.30
CA ALA A 97 -14.22 -10.89 -9.52
C ALA A 97 -14.09 -10.56 -8.03
N GLN A 98 -12.90 -10.16 -7.57
CA GLN A 98 -12.71 -9.65 -6.20
C GLN A 98 -13.48 -8.34 -6.06
N PRO A 99 -14.41 -8.23 -5.10
CA PRO A 99 -15.15 -6.99 -4.91
C PRO A 99 -14.18 -5.85 -4.63
N LYS A 100 -14.31 -4.75 -5.39
CA LYS A 100 -13.55 -3.52 -5.15
C LYS A 100 -13.74 -3.15 -3.69
N SER A 101 -12.64 -3.02 -2.94
CA SER A 101 -12.72 -2.62 -1.53
C SER A 101 -13.47 -1.30 -1.47
N LYS A 102 -14.40 -1.16 -0.52
CA LYS A 102 -15.08 0.13 -0.26
C LYS A 102 -14.11 1.27 0.11
N PHE A 103 -12.84 0.93 0.34
CA PHE A 103 -11.77 1.86 0.61
C PHE A 103 -10.95 2.22 -0.64
N ASN A 104 -11.22 1.65 -1.82
CA ASN A 104 -10.53 2.02 -3.06
C ASN A 104 -10.67 3.52 -3.37
N ASP A 105 -11.86 4.09 -3.16
CA ASP A 105 -12.08 5.53 -3.32
C ASP A 105 -11.32 6.35 -2.27
N ALA A 106 -11.13 5.80 -1.06
CA ALA A 106 -10.32 6.43 -0.02
C ALA A 106 -8.84 6.51 -0.43
N PHE A 107 -8.29 5.47 -1.07
CA PHE A 107 -6.89 5.48 -1.52
C PHE A 107 -6.60 6.41 -2.69
N ASN A 108 -7.64 6.90 -3.37
CA ASN A 108 -7.52 7.89 -4.45
C ASN A 108 -7.60 9.34 -3.94
N LEU A 109 -7.79 9.54 -2.63
CA LEU A 109 -7.82 10.89 -2.06
C LEU A 109 -6.41 11.51 -2.03
N PRO A 110 -6.29 12.82 -2.30
CA PRO A 110 -5.10 13.58 -1.97
C PRO A 110 -4.70 13.41 -0.50
N ALA A 111 -3.41 13.47 -0.18
CA ALA A 111 -2.91 13.16 1.16
C ALA A 111 -3.54 14.03 2.27
N ASP A 112 -3.79 15.31 2.00
CA ASP A 112 -4.48 16.21 2.92
C ASP A 112 -5.94 15.80 3.16
N LYS A 113 -6.65 15.37 2.11
CA LYS A 113 -8.03 14.89 2.17
C LYS A 113 -8.11 13.53 2.86
N PHE A 114 -7.14 12.65 2.60
CA PHE A 114 -7.03 11.38 3.30
C PHE A 114 -6.81 11.61 4.80
N ALA A 115 -5.89 12.49 5.18
CA ALA A 115 -5.64 12.80 6.58
C ALA A 115 -6.87 13.42 7.28
N GLN A 116 -7.59 14.31 6.60
CA GLN A 116 -8.83 14.90 7.14
C GLN A 116 -9.94 13.86 7.36
N GLN A 117 -10.05 12.87 6.48
CA GLN A 117 -11.16 11.90 6.52
C GLN A 117 -10.83 10.64 7.31
N TYR A 118 -9.59 10.17 7.24
CA TYR A 118 -9.14 8.88 7.77
C TYR A 118 -7.93 8.99 8.68
N GLY A 119 -7.34 10.17 8.86
CA GLY A 119 -6.09 10.32 9.60
C GLY A 119 -4.95 9.52 8.95
N TYR A 120 -4.32 8.61 9.68
CA TYR A 120 -3.33 7.68 9.13
C TYR A 120 -3.93 6.37 8.62
N GLY A 121 -5.25 6.18 8.72
CA GLY A 121 -5.92 4.93 8.37
C GLY A 121 -5.68 3.79 9.36
N ILE A 122 -5.15 4.05 10.56
CA ILE A 122 -4.76 3.02 11.52
C ILE A 122 -5.96 2.56 12.36
N SER A 123 -6.69 3.50 12.97
CA SER A 123 -7.87 3.20 13.81
C SER A 123 -9.20 3.52 13.11
N THR A 124 -9.15 4.25 12.00
CA THR A 124 -10.31 4.69 11.21
C THR A 124 -10.72 3.66 10.15
N ILE A 125 -9.76 2.88 9.63
CA ILE A 125 -9.99 1.80 8.67
C ILE A 125 -9.83 0.47 9.40
N ASP A 126 -10.91 -0.29 9.48
CA ASP A 126 -10.85 -1.66 9.96
C ASP A 126 -10.27 -2.53 8.85
N TRP A 127 -8.95 -2.62 8.81
CA TRP A 127 -8.25 -3.42 7.80
C TRP A 127 -8.55 -4.91 7.90
N SER A 128 -8.95 -5.40 9.08
CA SER A 128 -9.44 -6.77 9.19
C SER A 128 -10.65 -6.94 8.29
N LYS A 129 -11.56 -5.96 8.24
CA LYS A 129 -12.75 -5.94 7.36
C LYS A 129 -12.51 -5.38 5.96
N ALA A 130 -11.50 -4.55 5.77
CA ALA A 130 -11.14 -3.99 4.46
C ALA A 130 -10.45 -5.02 3.58
N MET A 131 -9.64 -5.89 4.19
CA MET A 131 -8.96 -7.02 3.55
C MET A 131 -9.78 -8.31 3.70
N SER A 132 -10.55 -8.46 4.79
CA SER A 132 -11.65 -9.42 4.80
C SER A 132 -12.85 -8.84 4.07
N GLY A 133 -12.82 -8.96 2.75
CA GLY A 133 -13.93 -9.70 2.16
C GLY A 133 -14.01 -11.07 2.85
N ALA A 134 -14.43 -11.09 4.13
CA ALA A 134 -14.73 -12.31 4.85
C ALA A 134 -15.84 -12.93 4.03
N ASP A 135 -15.50 -14.09 3.52
CA ASP A 135 -15.68 -14.38 2.12
C ASP A 135 -16.99 -15.11 1.92
N ASP A 136 -18.10 -14.47 2.30
CA ASP A 136 -19.44 -14.98 2.02
C ASP A 136 -19.69 -15.02 0.50
N THR A 137 -18.87 -14.31 -0.29
CA THR A 137 -18.88 -14.30 -1.74
C THR A 137 -17.92 -15.30 -2.38
N ASN A 138 -16.78 -15.66 -1.77
CA ASN A 138 -15.89 -16.66 -2.35
C ASN A 138 -16.50 -18.07 -2.28
N PRO A 139 -16.69 -18.70 -3.44
CA PRO A 139 -17.25 -20.05 -3.50
C PRO A 139 -16.41 -21.08 -2.71
N ASN A 140 -15.09 -20.92 -2.65
CA ASN A 140 -14.19 -21.86 -1.98
C ASN A 140 -14.34 -21.87 -0.47
N THR A 141 -14.77 -20.75 0.13
CA THR A 141 -15.08 -20.69 1.58
C THR A 141 -16.31 -21.55 1.89
N LYS A 142 -17.35 -21.49 1.05
CA LYS A 142 -18.56 -22.32 1.18
C LYS A 142 -18.25 -23.79 0.96
N ILE A 143 -17.48 -24.11 -0.10
CA ILE A 143 -17.04 -25.49 -0.39
C ILE A 143 -16.30 -26.07 0.82
N ARG A 144 -15.29 -25.34 1.34
CA ARG A 144 -14.53 -25.78 2.51
C ARG A 144 -15.43 -25.99 3.73
N ASN A 145 -16.30 -25.03 4.04
CA ASN A 145 -17.14 -25.09 5.24
C ASN A 145 -18.19 -26.21 5.19
N ALA A 146 -18.61 -26.65 4.01
CA ALA A 146 -19.51 -27.79 3.83
C ALA A 146 -18.83 -29.16 4.07
N LEU A 147 -17.49 -29.22 4.10
CA LEU A 147 -16.75 -30.46 4.36
C LEU A 147 -16.79 -30.86 5.84
N SER A 148 -16.70 -32.17 6.12
CA SER A 148 -16.49 -32.66 7.48
C SER A 148 -15.16 -32.16 8.07
N PRO A 149 -14.98 -32.10 9.40
CA PRO A 149 -13.73 -31.60 9.99
C PRO A 149 -12.47 -32.32 9.49
N LYS A 150 -12.55 -33.63 9.24
CA LYS A 150 -11.44 -34.42 8.67
C LYS A 150 -11.17 -34.03 7.22
N ALA A 151 -12.23 -33.85 6.42
CA ALA A 151 -12.11 -33.44 5.02
C ALA A 151 -11.65 -31.99 4.87
N GLN A 152 -12.05 -31.08 5.78
CA GLN A 152 -11.54 -29.72 5.85
C GLN A 152 -10.03 -29.69 6.06
N LYS A 153 -9.51 -30.49 7.01
CA LYS A 153 -8.07 -30.59 7.23
C LYS A 153 -7.33 -31.11 6.00
N ALA A 154 -7.89 -32.12 5.32
CA ALA A 154 -7.30 -32.65 4.09
C ALA A 154 -7.34 -31.63 2.94
N TYR A 155 -8.43 -30.88 2.81
CA TYR A 155 -8.59 -29.78 1.86
C TYR A 155 -7.53 -28.69 2.11
N ASP A 156 -7.33 -28.26 3.35
CA ASP A 156 -6.35 -27.23 3.70
C ASP A 156 -4.91 -27.67 3.38
N VAL A 157 -4.59 -28.94 3.67
CA VAL A 157 -3.28 -29.55 3.34
C VAL A 157 -3.07 -29.66 1.83
N ALA A 158 -4.10 -30.05 1.07
CA ALA A 158 -4.02 -30.08 -0.38
C ALA A 158 -3.82 -28.68 -0.97
N LEU A 159 -4.56 -27.69 -0.47
CA LEU A 159 -4.54 -26.33 -0.98
C LEU A 159 -3.25 -25.58 -0.65
N ASN A 160 -2.81 -25.64 0.61
CA ASN A 160 -1.73 -24.79 1.14
C ASN A 160 -0.48 -25.56 1.62
N GLY A 161 -0.52 -26.90 1.63
CA GLY A 161 0.57 -27.74 2.10
C GLY A 161 0.45 -28.13 3.58
N PRO A 162 1.24 -29.13 4.04
CA PRO A 162 1.16 -29.69 5.39
C PRO A 162 1.68 -28.75 6.49
N ASN A 163 2.43 -27.70 6.12
CA ASN A 163 3.04 -26.75 7.06
C ASN A 163 2.25 -25.44 7.19
N ALA A 164 1.07 -25.35 6.57
CA ALA A 164 0.19 -24.19 6.68
C ALA A 164 -0.46 -24.15 8.08
N ASN A 165 0.02 -23.25 8.93
CA ASN A 165 -0.45 -23.12 10.32
C ASN A 165 -1.66 -22.16 10.40
N GLY A 166 -2.82 -22.59 9.90
CA GLY A 166 -4.11 -21.91 10.09
C GLY A 166 -5.01 -21.88 8.85
N PRO A 167 -6.32 -21.60 8.99
CA PRO A 167 -7.23 -21.43 7.85
C PRO A 167 -6.75 -20.28 6.96
N GLY A 168 -6.51 -20.56 5.67
CA GLY A 168 -6.03 -19.54 4.72
C GLY A 168 -4.54 -19.18 4.83
N ALA A 169 -3.76 -19.86 5.68
CA ALA A 169 -2.32 -19.67 5.72
C ALA A 169 -1.68 -20.28 4.47
N VAL A 170 -0.92 -19.49 3.70
CA VAL A 170 -0.08 -19.97 2.59
C VAL A 170 1.32 -20.21 3.14
N VAL A 171 1.98 -21.30 2.74
CA VAL A 171 3.40 -21.49 3.01
C VAL A 171 4.18 -20.49 2.16
N ILE A 172 4.66 -19.42 2.78
CA ILE A 172 5.72 -18.58 2.23
C ILE A 172 7.04 -19.25 2.63
N ALA A 173 7.95 -19.45 1.67
CA ALA A 173 9.27 -20.02 1.93
C ALA A 173 9.90 -19.34 3.17
N PRO A 174 10.46 -20.10 4.14
CA PRO A 174 10.97 -19.51 5.37
C PRO A 174 12.09 -18.50 5.10
N LYS A 175 12.17 -17.46 5.93
CA LYS A 175 13.40 -16.67 6.10
C LYS A 175 14.48 -17.62 6.62
N GLU A 176 15.64 -17.66 5.98
CA GLU A 176 16.78 -18.48 6.43
C GLU A 176 17.00 -18.31 7.93
N GLY A 177 17.15 -19.45 8.63
CA GLY A 177 17.35 -19.50 10.08
C GLY A 177 16.07 -19.59 10.94
N SER A 178 14.88 -19.64 10.34
CA SER A 178 13.61 -19.74 11.12
C SER A 178 12.62 -20.82 10.66
N GLY A 179 13.04 -21.70 9.73
CA GLY A 179 12.29 -22.89 9.32
C GLY A 179 13.16 -24.14 9.34
N PRO A 180 12.56 -25.35 9.32
CA PRO A 180 13.31 -26.60 9.32
C PRO A 180 14.32 -26.63 8.14
N THR A 181 15.55 -26.98 8.46
CA THR A 181 16.78 -26.82 7.66
C THR A 181 16.95 -27.83 6.52
N ASN A 182 15.86 -28.35 5.97
CA ASN A 182 15.90 -29.40 4.98
C ASN A 182 15.50 -28.88 3.58
N ASN A 183 16.46 -28.98 2.66
CA ASN A 183 16.39 -28.82 1.20
C ASN A 183 15.42 -29.82 0.49
N SER A 184 14.38 -30.28 1.18
CA SER A 184 13.32 -31.09 0.59
C SER A 184 12.30 -30.13 0.00
N SER A 185 11.92 -30.28 -1.28
CA SER A 185 10.79 -29.57 -1.88
C SER A 185 9.66 -29.45 -0.86
N GLN A 186 9.51 -28.26 -0.28
CA GLN A 186 8.45 -28.02 0.69
C GLN A 186 7.16 -28.26 -0.07
N ASN A 187 6.32 -29.18 0.37
CA ASN A 187 5.04 -29.37 -0.28
C ASN A 187 4.23 -28.08 -0.07
N LEU A 188 4.24 -27.18 -1.05
CA LEU A 188 3.59 -25.87 -0.97
C LEU A 188 2.06 -25.94 -1.22
N GLY A 189 1.50 -27.15 -1.30
CA GLY A 189 0.13 -27.38 -1.72
C GLY A 189 -0.11 -27.00 -3.19
N CYS A 190 -1.38 -26.99 -3.58
CA CYS A 190 -1.80 -26.64 -4.93
C CYS A 190 -1.50 -25.18 -5.28
N ARG A 191 -1.68 -24.25 -4.33
CA ARG A 191 -1.39 -22.83 -4.56
C ARG A 191 0.08 -22.56 -4.85
N GLY A 192 0.98 -23.14 -4.06
CA GLY A 192 2.41 -22.93 -4.29
C GLY A 192 2.91 -23.60 -5.55
N LYS A 193 2.40 -24.79 -5.91
CA LYS A 193 2.71 -25.43 -7.20
C LYS A 193 2.25 -24.59 -8.39
N ALA A 194 1.03 -24.07 -8.33
CA ALA A 194 0.50 -23.19 -9.37
C ALA A 194 1.32 -21.90 -9.50
N ALA A 195 1.74 -21.30 -8.37
CA ALA A 195 2.62 -20.14 -8.38
C ALA A 195 4.00 -20.46 -8.98
N GLU A 196 4.61 -21.60 -8.65
CA GLU A 196 5.88 -22.04 -9.25
C GLU A 196 5.77 -22.31 -10.75
N GLU A 197 4.64 -22.84 -11.21
CA GLU A 197 4.39 -23.10 -12.64
C GLU A 197 4.31 -21.79 -13.44
N VAL A 198 3.66 -20.77 -12.88
CA VAL A 198 3.44 -19.49 -13.57
C VAL A 198 4.61 -18.51 -13.40
N TYR A 199 5.24 -18.47 -12.22
CA TYR A 199 6.27 -17.49 -11.86
C TYR A 199 7.69 -18.10 -11.71
N GLY A 200 7.84 -19.42 -11.81
CA GLY A 200 9.11 -20.13 -11.67
C GLY A 200 9.44 -20.59 -10.24
N LYS A 201 10.42 -21.51 -10.12
CA LYS A 201 10.72 -22.28 -8.90
C LYS A 201 11.56 -21.56 -7.85
N ASN A 202 12.16 -20.42 -8.16
CA ASN A 202 13.01 -19.72 -7.19
C ASN A 202 13.12 -18.21 -7.43
N PRO A 203 12.02 -17.45 -7.20
CA PRO A 203 12.06 -16.00 -7.32
C PRO A 203 13.07 -15.35 -6.35
N LYS A 204 13.50 -16.04 -5.29
CA LYS A 204 14.48 -15.55 -4.32
C LYS A 204 15.92 -15.61 -4.81
N ALA A 205 16.39 -16.74 -5.36
CA ALA A 205 17.76 -16.82 -5.89
C ALA A 205 18.01 -15.80 -7.00
N GLU A 206 16.98 -15.49 -7.79
CA GLU A 206 17.02 -14.44 -8.80
C GLU A 206 17.04 -13.01 -8.21
N MET A 207 16.68 -12.83 -6.94
CA MET A 207 16.77 -11.55 -6.21
C MET A 207 18.07 -11.45 -5.40
N ASP A 208 18.62 -12.58 -4.93
CA ASP A 208 19.88 -12.63 -4.20
C ASP A 208 21.04 -12.07 -5.04
N LYS A 209 20.97 -12.18 -6.38
CA LYS A 209 21.95 -11.56 -7.29
C LYS A 209 21.98 -10.02 -7.25
N TYR A 210 20.95 -9.37 -6.69
CA TYR A 210 20.86 -7.93 -6.51
C TYR A 210 21.01 -7.49 -5.04
N GLU A 211 21.45 -8.38 -4.15
CA GLU A 211 21.58 -8.07 -2.71
C GLU A 211 22.52 -6.88 -2.45
N SER A 212 23.62 -6.77 -3.21
CA SER A 212 24.53 -5.61 -3.10
C SER A 212 23.83 -4.30 -3.44
N LEU A 213 23.13 -4.27 -4.59
CA LEU A 213 22.35 -3.10 -5.02
C LEU A 213 21.33 -2.67 -3.94
N PHE A 214 20.65 -3.62 -3.29
CA PHE A 214 19.70 -3.27 -2.23
C PHE A 214 20.37 -2.72 -0.96
N LYS A 215 21.56 -3.22 -0.59
CA LYS A 215 22.35 -2.64 0.51
C LYS A 215 22.79 -1.22 0.18
N ASP A 216 23.18 -0.97 -1.07
CA ASP A 216 23.60 0.36 -1.52
C ASP A 216 22.41 1.33 -1.56
N ILE A 217 21.21 0.87 -1.96
CA ILE A 217 19.97 1.65 -1.85
C ILE A 217 19.63 1.95 -0.38
N GLU A 218 19.80 1.00 0.54
CA GLU A 218 19.59 1.25 1.97
C GLU A 218 20.57 2.30 2.50
N ALA A 219 21.84 2.24 2.08
CA ALA A 219 22.85 3.23 2.42
C ALA A 219 22.51 4.63 1.84
N LEU A 220 22.00 4.68 0.60
CA LEU A 220 21.49 5.92 0.00
C LEU A 220 20.36 6.54 0.83
N MET A 221 19.38 5.74 1.26
CA MET A 221 18.27 6.23 2.09
C MET A 221 18.77 6.81 3.42
N LYS A 222 19.72 6.13 4.08
CA LYS A 222 20.38 6.65 5.29
C LYS A 222 21.11 7.97 5.03
N ARG A 223 21.80 8.10 3.89
CA ARG A 223 22.46 9.36 3.50
C ARG A 223 21.45 10.49 3.34
N ILE A 224 20.32 10.25 2.66
CA ILE A 224 19.24 11.23 2.49
C ILE A 224 18.73 11.69 3.85
N GLU A 225 18.42 10.76 4.77
CA GLU A 225 17.92 11.09 6.11
C GLU A 225 18.93 11.84 6.97
N SER A 226 20.22 11.57 6.78
CA SER A 226 21.31 12.24 7.50
C SER A 226 21.79 13.55 6.88
N ASP A 227 21.30 13.91 5.68
CA ASP A 227 21.65 15.18 5.05
C ASP A 227 21.16 16.33 5.93
N GLN A 228 22.03 17.30 6.20
CA GLN A 228 21.73 18.39 7.13
C GLN A 228 20.45 19.14 6.75
N ARG A 229 20.13 19.27 5.46
CA ARG A 229 18.90 19.94 4.99
C ARG A 229 17.65 19.16 5.39
N VAL A 230 17.72 17.83 5.40
CA VAL A 230 16.63 16.96 5.86
C VAL A 230 16.53 16.97 7.38
N VAL A 231 17.67 16.98 8.08
CA VAL A 231 17.71 17.12 9.55
C VAL A 231 17.06 18.45 9.98
N ASP A 232 17.45 19.56 9.36
CA ASP A 232 16.89 20.89 9.66
C ASP A 232 15.38 20.94 9.38
N ALA A 233 14.96 20.38 8.24
CA ALA A 233 13.55 20.27 7.88
C ALA A 233 12.75 19.40 8.86
N THR A 234 13.36 18.32 9.39
CA THR A 234 12.74 17.46 10.42
C THR A 234 12.57 18.23 11.73
N SER A 235 13.56 19.02 12.14
CA SER A 235 13.45 19.89 13.32
C SER A 235 12.35 20.94 13.15
N ALA A 236 12.31 21.63 12.00
CA ALA A 236 11.26 22.61 11.71
C ALA A 236 9.85 21.98 11.68
N TRP A 237 9.73 20.75 11.18
CA TRP A 237 8.48 20.00 11.20
C TRP A 237 8.05 19.67 12.64
N SER A 238 8.99 19.21 13.48
CA SER A 238 8.74 18.92 14.90
C SER A 238 8.21 20.16 15.63
N ASP A 239 8.82 21.31 15.40
CA ASP A 239 8.40 22.58 15.99
C ASP A 239 7.01 22.99 15.51
N CYS A 240 6.75 22.88 14.19
CA CYS A 240 5.42 23.13 13.63
C CYS A 240 4.34 22.25 14.26
N LEU A 241 4.64 20.97 14.48
CA LEU A 241 3.70 20.02 15.07
C LEU A 241 3.48 20.32 16.56
N ALA A 242 4.52 20.73 17.28
CA ALA A 242 4.42 21.20 18.65
C ALA A 242 3.54 22.46 18.77
N ASP A 243 3.69 23.44 17.86
CA ASP A 243 2.87 24.64 17.77
C ASP A 243 1.39 24.33 17.49
N ALA A 244 1.12 23.25 16.73
CA ALA A 244 -0.22 22.72 16.50
C ALA A 244 -0.81 21.96 17.72
N GLY A 245 -0.06 21.85 18.82
CA GLY A 245 -0.49 21.16 20.05
C GLY A 245 -0.07 19.69 20.13
N HIS A 246 0.86 19.25 19.27
CA HIS A 246 1.32 17.87 19.15
C HIS A 246 2.85 17.80 19.37
N SER A 247 3.30 17.99 20.61
CA SER A 247 4.72 17.99 20.95
C SER A 247 5.30 16.59 21.20
N GLY A 248 6.64 16.50 21.17
CA GLY A 248 7.39 15.31 21.57
C GLY A 248 7.78 14.36 20.43
N PHE A 249 7.50 14.72 19.18
CA PHE A 249 7.93 13.99 18.00
C PHE A 249 9.26 14.52 17.49
N LYS A 250 10.23 13.63 17.28
CA LYS A 250 11.58 13.93 16.77
C LYS A 250 11.84 13.35 15.40
N LYS A 251 11.02 12.38 14.99
CA LYS A 251 11.08 11.75 13.67
C LYS A 251 9.72 11.73 13.03
N ILE A 252 9.74 11.83 11.71
CA ILE A 252 8.57 12.01 10.87
C ILE A 252 7.63 10.78 10.83
N ASP A 253 8.08 9.63 11.35
CA ASP A 253 7.32 8.38 11.44
C ASP A 253 6.70 8.15 12.84
N GLU A 254 7.21 8.82 13.88
CA GLU A 254 6.75 8.67 15.27
C GLU A 254 5.25 8.99 15.48
N PRO A 255 4.61 9.98 14.82
CA PRO A 255 3.17 10.21 14.95
C PRO A 255 2.34 8.97 14.60
N ARG A 256 2.69 8.30 13.50
CA ARG A 256 2.03 7.09 13.03
C ARG A 256 2.30 5.91 13.98
N GLN A 257 3.53 5.79 14.48
CA GLN A 257 3.87 4.79 15.50
C GLN A 257 3.04 5.01 16.77
N LYS A 258 2.89 6.25 17.23
CA LYS A 258 2.12 6.59 18.43
C LYS A 258 0.65 6.17 18.34
N VAL A 259 0.02 6.37 17.19
CA VAL A 259 -1.36 5.91 16.95
C VAL A 259 -1.42 4.39 16.93
N SER A 260 -0.45 3.73 16.29
CA SER A 260 -0.36 2.26 16.25
C SER A 260 -0.22 1.66 17.66
N GLU A 261 0.62 2.25 18.51
CA GLU A 261 0.80 1.84 19.91
C GLU A 261 -0.50 1.98 20.72
N LYS A 262 -1.19 3.13 20.59
CA LYS A 262 -2.48 3.36 21.26
C LYS A 262 -3.52 2.34 20.81
N LEU A 263 -3.60 2.02 19.52
CA LEU A 263 -4.49 0.98 19.03
C LEU A 263 -4.11 -0.40 19.59
N GLY A 264 -2.80 -0.72 19.64
CA GLY A 264 -2.30 -1.95 20.25
C GLY A 264 -2.72 -2.10 21.71
N GLN A 265 -2.66 -1.03 22.49
CA GLN A 265 -3.13 -0.99 23.88
C GLN A 265 -4.63 -1.26 24.00
N LEU A 266 -5.46 -0.65 23.14
CA LEU A 266 -6.92 -0.85 23.16
C LEU A 266 -7.34 -2.28 22.80
N THR A 267 -6.48 -3.01 22.10
CA THR A 267 -6.81 -4.28 21.48
C THR A 267 -6.13 -5.47 22.13
N GLY A 268 -5.36 -5.23 23.21
CA GLY A 268 -4.61 -6.26 23.92
C GLY A 268 -3.35 -6.74 23.20
N ASN A 269 -3.00 -6.13 22.07
CA ASN A 269 -1.75 -6.39 21.35
C ASN A 269 -0.63 -5.58 22.02
N GLN A 270 0.09 -6.17 22.96
CA GLN A 270 1.29 -5.57 23.56
C GLN A 270 2.55 -6.11 22.86
N PRO A 271 3.54 -5.27 22.51
CA PRO A 271 4.86 -5.77 22.14
C PRO A 271 5.45 -6.56 23.32
N ASN A 272 5.79 -7.83 23.11
CA ASN A 272 6.54 -8.59 24.10
C ASN A 272 8.05 -8.34 23.96
N SER A 273 8.79 -8.64 25.03
CA SER A 273 10.23 -8.42 25.20
C SER A 273 11.13 -9.11 24.16
N ASN A 274 10.56 -9.91 23.25
CA ASN A 274 11.28 -10.73 22.26
C ASN A 274 11.06 -10.26 20.81
N GLY A 275 10.49 -9.06 20.60
CA GLY A 275 10.41 -8.43 19.28
C GLY A 275 9.50 -9.13 18.27
N LYS A 276 8.61 -10.04 18.71
CA LYS A 276 7.65 -10.72 17.84
C LYS A 276 6.21 -10.40 18.25
N VAL A 277 5.60 -9.46 17.52
CA VAL A 277 4.14 -9.36 17.36
C VAL A 277 3.84 -9.03 15.90
N VAL A 278 3.28 -9.99 15.16
CA VAL A 278 2.40 -9.69 14.02
C VAL A 278 1.28 -10.72 14.04
N LYS A 279 0.06 -10.30 14.39
CA LYS A 279 -1.14 -11.06 14.06
C LYS A 279 -2.31 -10.11 13.79
N GLY A 280 -2.27 -9.50 12.61
CA GLY A 280 -3.34 -8.70 12.00
C GLY A 280 -3.72 -7.42 12.77
N PRO A 281 -4.29 -6.42 12.09
CA PRO A 281 -5.04 -5.40 12.79
C PRO A 281 -6.20 -6.09 13.52
N PRO A 282 -6.38 -5.81 14.82
CA PRO A 282 -7.45 -6.38 15.61
C PRO A 282 -8.79 -5.97 15.01
N SER A 283 -9.74 -6.90 14.93
CA SER A 283 -11.13 -6.55 14.60
C SER A 283 -11.62 -5.52 15.61
N PHE A 284 -12.14 -4.41 15.10
CA PHE A 284 -12.66 -3.33 15.94
C PHE A 284 -13.93 -3.73 16.70
N ASP A 285 -14.54 -4.88 16.37
CA ASP A 285 -15.77 -5.37 17.00
C ASP A 285 -15.60 -5.73 18.47
N LYS A 286 -14.36 -5.95 18.91
CA LYS A 286 -14.02 -6.31 20.30
C LYS A 286 -13.38 -5.16 21.07
N VAL A 287 -13.31 -3.97 20.48
CA VAL A 287 -12.73 -2.78 21.10
C VAL A 287 -13.85 -1.93 21.70
N ASP A 288 -13.61 -1.36 22.87
CA ASP A 288 -14.50 -0.37 23.47
C ASP A 288 -14.74 0.78 22.49
N ALA A 289 -16.01 0.98 22.11
CA ALA A 289 -16.40 1.92 21.07
C ALA A 289 -16.07 3.38 21.42
N ALA A 290 -16.16 3.76 22.71
CA ALA A 290 -15.86 5.11 23.15
C ALA A 290 -14.34 5.36 23.08
N LYS A 291 -13.53 4.43 23.60
CA LYS A 291 -12.07 4.53 23.52
C LYS A 291 -11.56 4.52 22.09
N LEU A 292 -12.17 3.73 21.21
CA LEU A 292 -11.86 3.71 19.79
C LEU A 292 -12.25 5.03 19.11
N ALA A 293 -13.40 5.61 19.45
CA ALA A 293 -13.81 6.92 18.94
C ALA A 293 -12.84 8.04 19.37
N ASP A 294 -12.37 8.02 20.62
CA ASP A 294 -11.38 8.99 21.11
C ASP A 294 -10.03 8.83 20.41
N LEU A 295 -9.58 7.59 20.18
CA LEU A 295 -8.38 7.33 19.39
C LEU A 295 -8.52 7.85 17.95
N ARG A 296 -9.66 7.64 17.30
CA ARG A 296 -9.92 8.13 15.94
C ARG A 296 -9.86 9.64 15.86
N LYS A 297 -10.45 10.35 16.83
CA LYS A 297 -10.36 11.82 16.90
C LYS A 297 -8.91 12.28 17.07
N PHE A 298 -8.17 11.63 17.96
CA PHE A 298 -6.74 11.91 18.15
C PHE A 298 -5.94 11.68 16.87
N GLU A 299 -6.17 10.55 16.19
CA GLU A 299 -5.49 10.20 14.94
C GLU A 299 -5.77 11.21 13.83
N ILE A 300 -7.03 11.58 13.61
CA ILE A 300 -7.42 12.52 12.55
C ILE A 300 -6.82 13.90 12.80
N ALA A 301 -6.88 14.41 14.03
CA ALA A 301 -6.27 15.69 14.38
C ALA A 301 -4.76 15.68 14.13
N LEU A 302 -4.05 14.69 14.69
CA LEU A 302 -2.61 14.56 14.57
C LEU A 302 -2.16 14.41 13.10
N ALA A 303 -2.83 13.56 12.32
CA ALA A 303 -2.49 13.35 10.92
C ALA A 303 -2.78 14.59 10.06
N THR A 304 -3.87 15.31 10.33
CA THR A 304 -4.21 16.53 9.59
C THR A 304 -3.15 17.60 9.79
N ASP A 305 -2.68 17.80 11.03
CA ASP A 305 -1.66 18.81 11.31
C ASP A 305 -0.25 18.33 10.92
N ASP A 306 0.06 17.03 11.03
CA ASP A 306 1.28 16.43 10.46
C ASP A 306 1.39 16.71 8.95
N GLN A 307 0.34 16.44 8.18
CA GLN A 307 0.34 16.71 6.74
C GLN A 307 0.55 18.18 6.41
N LYS A 308 -0.09 19.09 7.15
CA LYS A 308 0.12 20.54 6.95
C LYS A 308 1.56 20.94 7.25
N CYS A 309 2.12 20.45 8.35
CA CYS A 309 3.50 20.75 8.73
C CYS A 309 4.49 20.16 7.72
N ARG A 310 4.28 18.92 7.27
CA ARG A 310 5.09 18.27 6.23
C ARG A 310 5.12 19.10 4.94
N ALA A 311 3.95 19.45 4.42
CA ALA A 311 3.83 20.25 3.21
C ALA A 311 4.47 21.65 3.35
N LYS A 312 4.45 22.22 4.56
CA LYS A 312 4.97 23.56 4.83
C LYS A 312 6.49 23.62 4.89
N VAL A 313 7.15 22.63 5.52
CA VAL A 313 8.58 22.74 5.87
C VAL A 313 9.44 21.53 5.55
N TYR A 314 8.86 20.38 5.23
CA TYR A 314 9.61 19.12 5.10
C TYR A 314 9.66 18.56 3.67
N ASP A 315 8.51 18.43 3.02
CA ASP A 315 8.38 17.60 1.82
C ASP A 315 9.26 18.10 0.66
N ASP A 316 9.29 19.42 0.42
CA ASP A 316 10.11 20.03 -0.63
C ASP A 316 11.61 19.87 -0.37
N ALA A 317 12.04 20.05 0.89
CA ALA A 317 13.44 19.89 1.29
C ALA A 317 13.88 18.43 1.10
N TYR A 318 13.07 17.49 1.58
CA TYR A 318 13.33 16.06 1.41
C TYR A 318 13.39 15.66 -0.06
N LYS A 319 12.39 16.05 -0.86
CA LYS A 319 12.31 15.75 -2.31
C LYS A 319 13.56 16.25 -3.04
N LYS A 320 14.03 17.45 -2.71
CA LYS A 320 15.23 18.01 -3.33
C LYS A 320 16.49 17.20 -3.01
N VAL A 321 16.74 16.89 -1.73
CA VAL A 321 17.89 16.07 -1.32
C VAL A 321 17.83 14.69 -1.94
N GLN A 322 16.66 14.06 -1.87
CA GLN A 322 16.41 12.75 -2.45
C GLN A 322 16.78 12.75 -3.94
N TYR A 323 16.27 13.69 -4.72
CA TYR A 323 16.50 13.70 -6.17
C TYR A 323 17.96 14.00 -6.53
N GLU A 324 18.65 14.82 -5.75
CA GLU A 324 20.08 15.08 -5.94
C GLU A 324 20.91 13.82 -5.69
N LEU A 325 20.70 13.14 -4.56
CA LEU A 325 21.46 11.94 -4.18
C LEU A 325 21.08 10.72 -5.04
N GLU A 326 19.81 10.58 -5.43
CA GLU A 326 19.40 9.53 -6.36
C GLU A 326 20.00 9.69 -7.75
N LYS A 327 20.16 10.93 -8.27
CA LYS A 327 20.85 11.14 -9.56
C LYS A 327 22.31 10.69 -9.51
N GLU A 328 22.99 10.99 -8.40
CA GLU A 328 24.35 10.53 -8.16
C GLU A 328 24.40 8.98 -8.12
N PHE A 329 23.50 8.37 -7.36
CA PHE A 329 23.39 6.93 -7.22
C PHE A 329 23.11 6.23 -8.54
N VAL A 330 22.13 6.71 -9.31
CA VAL A 330 21.78 6.16 -10.63
C VAL A 330 22.98 6.22 -11.57
N THR A 331 23.77 7.31 -11.52
CA THR A 331 24.98 7.43 -12.33
C THR A 331 26.02 6.38 -11.95
N GLN A 332 26.19 6.09 -10.66
CA GLN A 332 27.17 5.13 -10.14
C GLN A 332 26.75 3.67 -10.38
N HIS A 333 25.46 3.37 -10.31
CA HIS A 333 24.92 2.00 -10.35
C HIS A 333 24.12 1.69 -11.62
N LYS A 334 24.28 2.49 -12.69
CA LYS A 334 23.44 2.42 -13.90
C LYS A 334 23.29 1.01 -14.46
N ALA A 335 24.41 0.29 -14.66
CA ALA A 335 24.38 -1.05 -15.23
C ALA A 335 23.66 -2.07 -14.33
N GLU A 336 23.83 -1.97 -13.01
CA GLU A 336 23.15 -2.85 -12.04
C GLU A 336 21.65 -2.57 -11.99
N LEU A 337 21.26 -1.29 -12.03
CA LEU A 337 19.87 -0.84 -12.07
C LEU A 337 19.16 -1.25 -13.37
N GLU A 338 19.83 -1.14 -14.52
CA GLU A 338 19.30 -1.64 -15.81
C GLU A 338 19.15 -3.16 -15.79
N ALA A 339 20.17 -3.88 -15.29
CA ALA A 339 20.11 -5.33 -15.14
C ALA A 339 18.99 -5.77 -14.18
N TYR A 340 18.71 -4.99 -13.13
CA TYR A 340 17.58 -5.21 -12.24
C TYR A 340 16.25 -5.00 -12.97
N ARG A 341 16.05 -3.84 -13.58
CA ARG A 341 14.83 -3.49 -14.32
C ARG A 341 14.49 -4.54 -15.37
N ASP A 342 15.46 -4.90 -16.22
CA ASP A 342 15.26 -5.83 -17.33
C ASP A 342 15.03 -7.26 -16.79
N GLY A 343 15.73 -7.63 -15.72
CA GLY A 343 15.52 -8.88 -14.99
C GLY A 343 14.12 -9.00 -14.40
N MET A 344 13.53 -7.88 -13.94
CA MET A 344 12.16 -7.85 -13.42
C MET A 344 11.10 -7.85 -14.53
N ALA A 345 11.34 -7.14 -15.64
CA ALA A 345 10.41 -7.07 -16.78
C ALA A 345 10.28 -8.41 -17.54
N SER A 346 11.30 -9.26 -17.48
CA SER A 346 11.30 -10.59 -18.12
C SER A 346 10.56 -11.67 -17.32
N ARG A 347 10.08 -11.36 -16.10
CA ARG A 347 9.34 -12.28 -15.23
C ARG A 347 7.87 -12.36 -15.58
#